data_AF-A0A916Q7N5-F1
#
_entry.id   AF-A0A916Q7N5-F1
#
_cell.length_a   1.000
_cell.length_b   1.000
_cell.length_c   1.000
_cell.angle_alpha   90.00
_cell.angle_beta   90.00
_cell.angle_gamma   90.00
#
_symmetry.space_group_name_H-M   'P 1'
#
loop_
_entity.id
_entity.type
_entity.pdbx_description
1 polymer ?
#
loop_
_entity_poly.entity_id
_entity_poly.type
_entity_poly.pdbx_seq_one_letter_code
_entity_poly.pdbx_strand_id
1 'polypeptide(L)'
;MKEICVGVCCEDTRYGRKLMEYLNHQKEFPMTAWFFADEEALWKKEEEGVFQSLVLSEGIEDHGREPVCRLGEECASAAVIASEIYEGLRVRKKEECLVYGVYSPFGGQSSTKFALELAGRRPMVYLGMQPYLPFPSNEENTDELLFRIRQRRDDCMEYFESHQEELGEAKGFAGAGCFLDYRELTIDDCLWFLEQVRKEETALVIDIGTACVPSLEFFRILDKIYLPVTEQEMKTDLYAGFLKQMRRYGIWGCSGMEEVVICRNETIKEVVSRL
;
A
#
# COMPACT_ATOMS: atom_id res chain seq x y z
N MET A 1 8.40 8.75 -7.51
CA MET A 1 6.95 8.84 -7.18
C MET A 1 6.17 9.08 -8.46
N LYS A 2 5.30 8.13 -8.82
CA LYS A 2 4.37 8.29 -9.95
C LYS A 2 3.29 9.33 -9.59
N GLU A 3 2.83 10.05 -10.60
CA GLU A 3 1.80 11.07 -10.49
C GLU A 3 0.44 10.46 -10.12
N ILE A 4 -0.31 11.10 -9.22
CA ILE A 4 -1.64 10.66 -8.79
C ILE A 4 -2.66 11.12 -9.83
N CYS A 5 -3.36 10.19 -10.47
CA CYS A 5 -4.41 10.47 -11.44
C CYS A 5 -5.78 10.60 -10.75
N VAL A 6 -6.48 11.70 -10.97
CA VAL A 6 -7.77 12.00 -10.32
C VAL A 6 -8.85 12.31 -11.36
N GLY A 7 -9.98 11.64 -11.27
CA GLY A 7 -11.17 11.96 -12.07
C GLY A 7 -12.09 12.92 -11.31
N VAL A 8 -12.41 14.08 -11.87
CA VAL A 8 -13.29 15.08 -11.25
C VAL A 8 -14.58 15.19 -12.07
N CYS A 9 -15.73 14.89 -11.46
CA CYS A 9 -17.04 15.10 -12.09
C CYS A 9 -17.93 15.93 -11.16
N CYS A 10 -18.34 17.10 -11.66
CA CYS A 10 -19.10 18.06 -10.87
C CYS A 10 -20.12 18.81 -11.72
N GLU A 11 -21.31 19.02 -11.15
CA GLU A 11 -22.40 19.77 -11.78
C GLU A 11 -22.00 21.23 -12.04
N ASP A 12 -21.29 21.87 -11.09
CA ASP A 12 -20.69 23.20 -11.30
C ASP A 12 -19.40 23.08 -12.12
N THR A 13 -19.56 23.22 -13.44
CA THR A 13 -18.45 23.19 -14.39
C THR A 13 -17.37 24.23 -14.14
N ARG A 14 -17.70 25.39 -13.54
CA ARG A 14 -16.73 26.44 -13.25
C ARG A 14 -15.91 26.07 -12.02
N TYR A 15 -16.56 25.56 -10.98
CA TYR A 15 -15.88 25.02 -9.81
C TYR A 15 -14.99 23.83 -10.18
N GLY A 16 -15.53 22.83 -10.90
CA GLY A 16 -14.80 21.63 -11.29
C GLY A 16 -13.52 21.91 -12.10
N ARG A 17 -13.55 22.87 -13.04
CA ARG A 17 -12.35 23.30 -13.78
C ARG A 17 -11.30 23.94 -12.88
N LYS A 18 -11.71 24.82 -11.96
CA LYS A 18 -10.78 25.46 -11.02
C LYS A 18 -10.18 24.44 -10.06
N LEU A 19 -10.98 23.48 -9.61
CA LEU A 19 -10.51 22.39 -8.76
C LEU A 19 -9.47 21.55 -9.49
N MET A 20 -9.76 21.12 -10.73
CA MET A 20 -8.80 20.41 -11.58
C MET A 20 -7.48 21.19 -11.74
N GLU A 21 -7.55 22.49 -12.04
CA GLU A 21 -6.35 23.33 -12.12
C GLU A 21 -5.58 23.35 -10.79
N TYR A 22 -6.25 23.51 -9.66
CA TYR A 22 -5.61 23.52 -8.35
C TYR A 22 -4.90 22.18 -8.04
N LEU A 23 -5.56 21.05 -8.31
CA LEU A 23 -4.99 19.71 -8.12
C LEU A 23 -3.75 19.50 -9.00
N ASN A 24 -3.79 19.97 -10.25
CA ASN A 24 -2.64 19.90 -11.17
C ASN A 24 -1.42 20.73 -10.73
N HIS A 25 -1.59 21.68 -9.81
CA HIS A 25 -0.50 22.52 -9.30
C HIS A 25 0.09 22.02 -7.97
N GLN A 26 -0.37 20.88 -7.45
CA GLN A 26 0.20 20.30 -6.23
C GLN A 26 1.67 19.89 -6.47
N LYS A 27 2.56 20.30 -5.56
CA LYS A 27 4.01 20.06 -5.68
C LYS A 27 4.51 18.90 -4.84
N GLU A 28 3.91 18.71 -3.67
CA GLU A 28 4.38 17.75 -2.67
C GLU A 28 4.09 16.32 -3.11
N PHE A 29 2.83 16.06 -3.48
CA PHE A 29 2.40 14.85 -4.16
C PHE A 29 1.73 15.26 -5.48
N PRO A 30 2.49 15.28 -6.60
CA PRO A 30 1.98 15.72 -7.88
C PRO A 30 0.75 14.92 -8.32
N MET A 31 -0.27 15.63 -8.80
CA MET A 31 -1.49 15.05 -9.35
C MET A 31 -1.68 15.46 -10.81
N THR A 32 -2.28 14.56 -11.58
CA THR A 32 -2.96 14.91 -12.83
C THR A 32 -4.45 14.66 -12.63
N ALA A 33 -5.23 15.73 -12.65
CA ALA A 33 -6.67 15.73 -12.57
C ALA A 33 -7.29 15.96 -13.94
N TRP A 34 -8.37 15.24 -14.23
CA TRP A 34 -9.21 15.42 -15.42
C TRP A 34 -10.62 15.81 -15.00
N PHE A 35 -11.12 16.91 -15.55
CA PHE A 35 -12.50 17.34 -15.34
C PHE A 35 -13.43 16.78 -16.42
N PHE A 36 -14.56 16.23 -15.97
CA PHE A 36 -15.65 15.72 -16.80
C PHE A 36 -16.94 16.48 -16.45
N ALA A 37 -17.58 17.06 -17.47
CA ALA A 37 -18.85 17.75 -17.31
C ALA A 37 -20.05 16.78 -17.29
N ASP A 38 -19.82 15.54 -17.69
CA ASP A 38 -20.83 14.48 -17.80
C ASP A 38 -20.30 13.17 -17.21
N GLU A 39 -21.19 12.44 -16.54
CA GLU A 39 -20.87 11.16 -15.90
C GLU A 39 -20.46 10.09 -16.92
N GLU A 40 -21.09 10.08 -18.09
CA GLU A 40 -20.83 9.08 -19.14
C GLU A 40 -19.37 9.13 -19.62
N ALA A 41 -18.84 10.33 -19.86
CA ALA A 41 -17.45 10.52 -20.24
C ALA A 41 -16.47 10.17 -19.12
N LEU A 42 -16.81 10.47 -17.86
CA LEU A 42 -16.00 10.06 -16.70
C LEU A 42 -15.87 8.53 -16.68
N TRP A 43 -16.99 7.82 -16.73
CA TRP A 43 -16.99 6.36 -16.60
C TRP A 43 -16.35 5.66 -17.80
N LYS A 44 -16.55 6.19 -19.01
CA LYS A 44 -15.82 5.72 -20.19
C LYS A 44 -14.32 5.84 -20.03
N LYS A 45 -13.83 6.92 -19.41
CA LYS A 45 -12.40 7.08 -19.14
C LYS A 45 -11.94 6.15 -18.02
N GLU A 46 -12.78 5.95 -17.01
CA GLU A 46 -12.48 5.06 -15.89
C GLU A 46 -12.40 3.58 -16.27
N GLU A 47 -13.01 3.15 -17.38
CA GLU A 47 -12.79 1.82 -17.95
C GLU A 47 -11.30 1.53 -18.29
N GLU A 48 -10.50 2.58 -18.53
CA GLU A 48 -9.04 2.45 -18.71
C GLU A 48 -8.32 2.16 -17.37
N GLY A 49 -9.00 2.34 -16.23
CA GLY A 49 -8.48 2.13 -14.88
C GLY A 49 -7.35 3.08 -14.53
N VAL A 50 -7.42 4.32 -15.03
CA VAL A 50 -6.35 5.31 -14.89
C VAL A 50 -6.45 6.08 -13.58
N PHE A 51 -7.66 6.28 -13.03
CA PHE A 51 -7.83 7.10 -11.83
C PHE A 51 -7.53 6.29 -10.57
N GLN A 52 -6.70 6.88 -9.69
CA GLN A 52 -6.49 6.38 -8.34
C GLN A 52 -7.58 6.89 -7.39
N SER A 53 -8.14 8.07 -7.63
CA SER A 53 -9.23 8.64 -6.82
C SER A 53 -10.22 9.39 -7.70
N LEU A 54 -11.47 9.46 -7.25
CA LEU A 54 -12.52 10.23 -7.90
C LEU A 54 -13.01 11.35 -6.97
N VAL A 55 -13.36 12.48 -7.56
CA VAL A 55 -14.06 13.59 -6.88
C VAL A 55 -15.40 13.76 -7.56
N LEU A 56 -16.47 13.46 -6.83
CA LEU A 56 -17.83 13.38 -7.37
C LEU A 56 -18.77 14.32 -6.61
N SER A 57 -19.73 14.92 -7.31
CA SER A 57 -20.87 15.57 -6.63
C SER A 57 -21.74 14.54 -5.91
N GLU A 58 -22.47 14.97 -4.87
CA GLU A 58 -23.30 14.06 -4.05
C GLU A 58 -24.29 13.22 -4.88
N GLY A 59 -24.84 13.77 -5.97
CA GLY A 59 -25.81 13.07 -6.83
C GLY A 59 -25.24 11.98 -7.74
N ILE A 60 -23.92 11.87 -7.87
CA ILE A 60 -23.27 10.95 -8.82
C ILE A 60 -22.98 9.61 -8.14
N GLU A 61 -23.42 8.49 -8.70
CA GLU A 61 -23.08 7.17 -8.15
C GLU A 61 -21.58 6.87 -8.28
N ASP A 62 -20.94 6.23 -7.29
CA ASP A 62 -19.51 5.86 -7.35
C ASP A 62 -19.24 4.46 -7.87
N HIS A 63 -20.30 3.66 -8.10
CA HIS A 63 -20.21 2.26 -8.50
C HIS A 63 -19.28 1.39 -7.62
N GLY A 64 -19.18 1.71 -6.32
CA GLY A 64 -18.33 0.99 -5.37
C GLY A 64 -16.83 1.26 -5.55
N ARG A 65 -16.46 2.37 -6.21
CA ARG A 65 -15.07 2.82 -6.30
C ARG A 65 -14.63 3.44 -4.98
N GLU A 66 -13.37 3.21 -4.62
CA GLU A 66 -12.73 3.84 -3.47
C GLU A 66 -11.24 4.09 -3.75
N PRO A 67 -10.69 5.24 -3.36
CA PRO A 67 -11.31 6.33 -2.59
C PRO A 67 -12.06 7.35 -3.45
N VAL A 68 -13.16 7.87 -2.92
CA VAL A 68 -14.01 8.89 -3.55
C VAL A 68 -14.20 10.07 -2.58
N CYS A 69 -13.88 11.28 -3.04
CA CYS A 69 -14.17 12.52 -2.33
C CYS A 69 -15.52 13.08 -2.79
N ARG A 70 -16.38 13.44 -1.84
CA ARG A 70 -17.74 13.92 -2.11
C ARG A 70 -17.79 15.45 -2.01
N LEU A 71 -18.24 16.10 -3.08
CA LEU A 71 -18.51 17.53 -3.08
C LEU A 71 -19.92 17.78 -2.54
N GLY A 72 -20.01 18.33 -1.33
CA GLY A 72 -21.28 18.71 -0.72
C GLY A 72 -21.90 19.98 -1.33
N GLU A 73 -23.10 20.34 -0.86
CA GLU A 73 -23.85 21.53 -1.30
C GLU A 73 -23.03 22.84 -1.16
N GLU A 74 -22.28 22.97 -0.06
CA GLU A 74 -21.25 23.99 0.08
C GLU A 74 -19.94 23.43 -0.48
N CYS A 75 -19.59 23.81 -1.71
CA CYS A 75 -18.35 23.38 -2.36
C CYS A 75 -17.14 23.56 -1.41
N ALA A 76 -16.53 22.43 -1.01
CA ALA A 76 -15.36 22.44 -0.16
C ALA A 76 -14.19 23.21 -0.81
N SER A 77 -13.26 23.72 -0.02
CA SER A 77 -12.08 24.34 -0.60
C SER A 77 -11.24 23.31 -1.35
N ALA A 78 -10.59 23.71 -2.44
CA ALA A 78 -9.71 22.81 -3.21
C ALA A 78 -8.57 22.22 -2.37
N ALA A 79 -8.13 22.92 -1.31
CA ALA A 79 -7.14 22.43 -0.36
C ALA A 79 -7.67 21.26 0.49
N VAL A 80 -8.93 21.33 0.92
CA VAL A 80 -9.58 20.24 1.67
C VAL A 80 -9.72 19.01 0.78
N ILE A 81 -10.18 19.18 -0.47
CA ILE A 81 -10.28 18.07 -1.43
C ILE A 81 -8.92 17.42 -1.70
N ALA A 82 -7.86 18.21 -1.87
CA ALA A 82 -6.51 17.66 -2.03
C ALA A 82 -6.09 16.82 -0.81
N SER A 83 -6.37 17.30 0.42
CA SER A 83 -6.10 16.58 1.66
C SER A 83 -6.87 15.28 1.75
N GLU A 84 -8.17 15.29 1.43
CA GLU A 84 -9.00 14.08 1.43
C GLU A 84 -8.53 13.04 0.42
N ILE A 85 -8.06 13.47 -0.77
CA ILE A 85 -7.45 12.57 -1.76
C ILE A 85 -6.19 11.92 -1.18
N TYR A 86 -5.31 12.71 -0.56
CA TYR A 86 -4.08 12.18 0.06
C TYR A 86 -4.37 11.20 1.19
N GLU A 87 -5.34 11.53 2.05
CA GLU A 87 -5.78 10.67 3.15
C GLU A 87 -6.43 9.38 2.63
N GLY A 88 -7.33 9.46 1.66
CA GLY A 88 -8.02 8.32 1.07
C GLY A 88 -7.09 7.36 0.32
N LEU A 89 -6.03 7.90 -0.28
CA LEU A 89 -4.94 7.12 -0.90
C LEU A 89 -3.83 6.72 0.08
N ARG A 90 -3.86 7.21 1.32
CA ARG A 90 -2.80 7.06 2.32
C ARG A 90 -1.41 7.40 1.80
N VAL A 91 -1.30 8.48 1.03
CA VAL A 91 0.01 8.95 0.57
C VAL A 91 0.64 9.78 1.69
N ARG A 92 1.86 9.43 2.07
CA ARG A 92 2.62 10.09 3.13
C ARG A 92 4.02 10.45 2.65
N LYS A 93 4.67 11.37 3.35
CA LYS A 93 6.09 11.64 3.11
C LYS A 93 6.91 10.44 3.55
N LYS A 94 8.06 10.24 2.92
CA LYS A 94 8.93 9.10 3.22
C LYS A 94 9.35 9.07 4.69
N GLU A 95 9.63 10.25 5.26
CA GLU A 95 10.00 10.44 6.66
C GLU A 95 8.87 10.15 7.66
N GLU A 96 7.61 10.14 7.21
CA GLU A 96 6.43 9.83 8.03
C GLU A 96 6.02 8.35 7.93
N CYS A 97 6.59 7.60 6.98
CA CYS A 97 6.27 6.20 6.77
C CYS A 97 6.97 5.32 7.81
N LEU A 98 6.18 4.57 8.59
CA LEU A 98 6.68 3.57 9.54
C LEU A 98 6.40 2.15 9.05
N VAL A 99 5.26 1.92 8.40
CA VAL A 99 4.84 0.57 7.96
C VAL A 99 5.01 0.41 6.46
N TYR A 100 5.95 -0.43 6.06
CA TYR A 100 6.28 -0.72 4.67
C TYR A 100 5.81 -2.12 4.28
N GLY A 101 5.20 -2.26 3.12
CA GLY A 101 4.94 -3.56 2.48
C GLY A 101 5.96 -3.83 1.37
N VAL A 102 6.41 -5.06 1.26
CA VAL A 102 7.12 -5.56 0.08
C VAL A 102 6.27 -6.68 -0.51
N TYR A 103 5.80 -6.49 -1.73
CA TYR A 103 4.91 -7.43 -2.40
C TYR A 103 5.38 -7.65 -3.84
N SER A 104 5.23 -8.86 -4.37
CA SER A 104 5.43 -9.13 -5.80
C SER A 104 4.43 -10.17 -6.30
N PRO A 105 3.72 -9.93 -7.42
CA PRO A 105 2.81 -10.92 -7.98
C PRO A 105 3.53 -12.17 -8.53
N PHE A 106 4.85 -12.09 -8.72
CA PHE A 106 5.70 -13.21 -9.14
C PHE A 106 6.15 -14.07 -7.96
N GLY A 107 6.07 -13.52 -6.73
CA GLY A 107 6.63 -14.10 -5.53
C GLY A 107 8.13 -14.40 -5.66
N GLY A 108 8.60 -15.29 -4.79
CA GLY A 108 9.95 -15.84 -4.85
C GLY A 108 10.99 -15.10 -4.00
N GLN A 109 12.22 -15.60 -4.06
CA GLN A 109 13.27 -15.21 -3.12
C GLN A 109 13.76 -13.77 -3.30
N SER A 110 13.52 -13.14 -4.45
CA SER A 110 13.98 -11.77 -4.72
C SER A 110 13.22 -10.74 -3.89
N SER A 111 11.90 -10.90 -3.71
CA SER A 111 11.12 -10.00 -2.85
C SER A 111 11.47 -10.19 -1.38
N THR A 112 11.67 -11.43 -0.92
CA THR A 112 12.14 -11.70 0.45
C THR A 112 13.50 -11.07 0.73
N LYS A 113 14.47 -11.27 -0.17
CA LYS A 113 15.80 -10.69 -0.04
C LYS A 113 15.74 -9.16 -0.03
N PHE A 114 14.85 -8.58 -0.83
CA PHE A 114 14.62 -7.13 -0.83
C PHE A 114 14.05 -6.65 0.51
N ALA A 115 13.07 -7.35 1.08
CA ALA A 115 12.48 -7.00 2.36
C ALA A 115 13.48 -7.12 3.52
N LEU A 116 14.26 -8.21 3.56
CA LEU A 116 15.33 -8.39 4.55
C LEU A 116 16.42 -7.34 4.41
N GLU A 117 16.84 -7.01 3.19
CA GLU A 117 17.83 -5.96 2.96
C GLU A 117 17.30 -4.58 3.39
N LEU A 118 16.02 -4.29 3.15
CA LEU A 118 15.39 -3.08 3.62
C LEU A 118 15.37 -3.01 5.16
N ALA A 119 15.05 -4.12 5.82
CA ALA A 119 15.11 -4.23 7.29
C ALA A 119 16.52 -4.17 7.88
N GLY A 120 17.54 -4.69 7.20
CA GLY A 120 18.90 -4.70 7.74
C GLY A 120 19.60 -3.34 7.68
N ARG A 121 19.18 -2.46 6.75
CA ARG A 121 19.82 -1.14 6.54
C ARG A 121 19.18 0.00 7.33
N ARG A 122 17.95 -0.20 7.78
CA ARG A 122 17.18 0.77 8.56
C ARG A 122 16.82 0.11 9.89
N PRO A 123 16.60 0.87 10.97
CA PRO A 123 16.15 0.28 12.23
C PRO A 123 14.68 -0.15 12.12
N MET A 124 14.41 -1.19 11.33
CA MET A 124 13.09 -1.71 11.04
C MET A 124 12.99 -3.17 11.47
N VAL A 125 11.85 -3.54 12.02
CA VAL A 125 11.51 -4.93 12.31
C VAL A 125 11.01 -5.58 11.02
N TYR A 126 11.51 -6.77 10.70
CA TYR A 126 11.01 -7.61 9.62
C TYR A 126 9.83 -8.45 10.11
N LEU A 127 8.75 -8.49 9.35
CA LEU A 127 7.63 -9.42 9.55
C LEU A 127 7.41 -10.20 8.26
N GLY A 128 7.82 -11.46 8.28
CA GLY A 128 7.54 -12.39 7.21
C GLY A 128 6.06 -12.72 7.19
N MET A 129 5.42 -12.50 6.04
CA MET A 129 4.02 -12.84 5.78
C MET A 129 3.98 -13.69 4.51
N GLN A 130 4.77 -14.76 4.51
CA GLN A 130 5.06 -15.59 3.34
C GLN A 130 4.54 -17.02 3.53
N PRO A 131 4.19 -17.72 2.44
CA PRO A 131 3.67 -19.08 2.55
C PRO A 131 4.71 -20.09 3.00
N TYR A 132 5.97 -19.89 2.61
CA TYR A 132 7.08 -20.78 2.91
C TYR A 132 8.33 -19.96 3.16
N LEU A 133 9.04 -20.32 4.22
CA LEU A 133 10.24 -19.62 4.65
C LEU A 133 11.46 -20.12 3.87
N PRO A 134 12.30 -19.22 3.32
CA PRO A 134 13.51 -19.63 2.62
C PRO A 134 14.69 -19.91 3.57
N PHE A 135 14.47 -19.83 4.88
CA PHE A 135 15.46 -20.04 5.94
C PHE A 135 14.80 -20.66 7.19
N PRO A 136 15.58 -21.34 8.05
CA PRO A 136 15.07 -21.87 9.33
C PRO A 136 14.66 -20.74 10.27
N SER A 137 13.61 -20.95 11.05
CA SER A 137 13.14 -20.00 12.07
C SER A 137 12.34 -20.67 13.18
N ASN A 138 12.10 -19.93 14.26
CA ASN A 138 11.17 -20.36 15.31
C ASN A 138 9.74 -19.88 14.97
N GLU A 139 9.03 -20.69 14.19
CA GLU A 139 7.65 -20.43 13.75
C GLU A 139 6.69 -20.12 14.93
N GLU A 140 6.94 -20.74 16.10
CA GLU A 140 6.13 -20.54 17.33
C GLU A 140 6.04 -19.08 17.76
N ASN A 141 7.11 -18.29 17.56
CA ASN A 141 7.11 -16.87 17.92
C ASN A 141 6.13 -16.07 17.05
N THR A 142 6.06 -16.40 15.75
CA THR A 142 5.16 -15.70 14.85
C THR A 142 3.73 -16.16 15.07
N ASP A 143 3.48 -17.45 15.28
CA ASP A 143 2.16 -18.00 15.58
C ASP A 143 1.55 -17.35 16.83
N GLU A 144 2.36 -17.21 17.89
CA GLU A 144 1.94 -16.55 19.14
C GLU A 144 1.73 -15.04 18.95
N LEU A 145 2.54 -14.37 18.13
CA LEU A 145 2.31 -12.96 17.75
C LEU A 145 0.96 -12.80 17.03
N LEU A 146 0.66 -13.65 16.04
CA LEU A 146 -0.62 -13.61 15.31
C LEU A 146 -1.80 -13.86 16.25
N PHE A 147 -1.66 -14.79 17.19
CA PHE A 147 -2.68 -15.03 18.22
C PHE A 147 -2.92 -13.79 19.10
N ARG A 148 -1.85 -13.13 19.54
CA ARG A 148 -1.92 -11.88 20.34
C ARG A 148 -2.59 -10.76 19.59
N ILE A 149 -2.28 -10.61 18.29
CA ILE A 149 -2.92 -9.63 17.40
C ILE A 149 -4.42 -9.93 17.30
N ARG A 150 -4.80 -11.17 17.00
CA ARG A 150 -6.21 -11.59 16.88
C ARG A 150 -7.00 -11.36 18.17
N GLN A 151 -6.39 -11.58 19.32
CA GLN A 151 -7.01 -11.37 20.63
C GLN A 151 -6.86 -9.94 21.15
N ARG A 152 -6.17 -9.06 20.42
CA ARG A 152 -5.85 -7.67 20.80
C ARG A 152 -5.31 -7.56 22.22
N ARG A 153 -4.36 -8.45 22.55
CA ARG A 153 -3.83 -8.53 23.92
C ARG A 153 -3.01 -7.30 24.27
N ASP A 154 -3.13 -6.85 25.51
CA ASP A 154 -2.41 -5.68 26.01
C ASP A 154 -0.88 -5.89 25.99
N ASP A 155 -0.42 -7.13 26.12
CA ASP A 155 1.00 -7.52 26.10
C ASP A 155 1.54 -7.78 24.68
N CYS A 156 0.80 -7.44 23.62
CA CYS A 156 1.20 -7.71 22.24
C CYS A 156 2.48 -6.98 21.83
N MET A 157 2.63 -5.70 22.21
CA MET A 157 3.82 -4.92 21.82
C MET A 157 5.05 -5.32 22.63
N GLU A 158 4.90 -5.58 23.93
CA GLU A 158 5.98 -6.14 24.75
C GLU A 158 6.50 -7.46 24.15
N TYR A 159 5.59 -8.33 23.70
CA TYR A 159 5.96 -9.56 23.02
C TYR A 159 6.67 -9.29 21.69
N PHE A 160 6.14 -8.40 20.86
CA PHE A 160 6.70 -8.01 19.57
C PHE A 160 8.12 -7.46 19.66
N GLU A 161 8.46 -6.76 20.75
CA GLU A 161 9.80 -6.23 20.98
C GLU A 161 10.78 -7.27 21.52
N SER A 162 10.32 -8.16 22.41
CA SER A 162 11.19 -9.08 23.14
C SER A 162 11.44 -10.43 22.46
N HIS A 163 10.65 -10.80 21.46
CA HIS A 163 10.69 -12.13 20.82
C HIS A 163 11.16 -12.12 19.36
N GLN A 164 11.86 -11.06 18.96
CA GLN A 164 12.45 -10.95 17.62
C GLN A 164 13.64 -11.92 17.46
N GLU A 165 13.75 -12.51 16.27
CA GLU A 165 14.84 -13.39 15.87
C GLU A 165 15.87 -12.65 15.02
N GLU A 166 17.12 -13.12 15.03
CA GLU A 166 18.17 -12.64 14.13
C GLU A 166 17.99 -13.30 12.74
N LEU A 167 17.74 -12.48 11.71
CA LEU A 167 17.45 -12.89 10.34
C LEU A 167 18.55 -12.35 9.39
N GLY A 168 19.80 -12.66 9.71
CA GLY A 168 20.97 -12.14 9.01
C GLY A 168 21.36 -10.75 9.50
N GLU A 169 21.25 -9.73 8.63
CA GLU A 169 21.46 -8.32 9.01
C GLU A 169 20.18 -7.67 9.57
N ALA A 170 19.03 -8.35 9.48
CA ALA A 170 17.72 -7.90 9.95
C ALA A 170 17.32 -8.59 11.26
N LYS A 171 16.35 -8.01 11.98
CA LYS A 171 15.69 -8.65 13.13
C LYS A 171 14.18 -8.66 12.95
N GLY A 172 13.52 -9.69 13.47
CA GLY A 172 12.06 -9.73 13.53
C GLY A 172 11.48 -11.13 13.51
N PHE A 173 10.32 -11.28 12.88
CA PHE A 173 9.54 -12.50 12.85
C PHE A 173 9.66 -13.12 11.45
N ALA A 174 10.24 -14.31 11.37
CA ALA A 174 10.49 -14.98 10.11
C ALA A 174 9.21 -15.33 9.35
N GLY A 175 8.16 -15.72 10.10
CA GLY A 175 6.85 -16.10 9.59
C GLY A 175 6.24 -17.25 10.39
N ALA A 176 4.91 -17.38 10.29
CA ALA A 176 4.09 -18.40 10.91
C ALA A 176 4.32 -19.78 10.29
N GLY A 177 4.12 -20.84 11.11
CA GLY A 177 4.27 -22.22 10.65
C GLY A 177 3.16 -22.66 9.70
N CYS A 178 1.99 -22.02 9.81
CA CYS A 178 0.88 -22.20 8.89
C CYS A 178 0.52 -20.87 8.22
N PHE A 179 0.78 -20.75 6.92
CA PHE A 179 0.48 -19.53 6.17
C PHE A 179 -1.02 -19.17 6.10
N LEU A 180 -1.90 -20.12 6.41
CA LEU A 180 -3.33 -19.86 6.47
C LEU A 180 -3.70 -19.01 7.70
N ASP A 181 -2.85 -18.99 8.73
CA ASP A 181 -3.11 -18.27 9.97
C ASP A 181 -3.10 -16.75 9.77
N TYR A 182 -2.36 -16.24 8.78
CA TYR A 182 -2.47 -14.83 8.39
C TYR A 182 -3.88 -14.47 7.91
N ARG A 183 -4.54 -15.39 7.19
CA ARG A 183 -5.88 -15.16 6.63
C ARG A 183 -6.99 -15.22 7.68
N GLU A 184 -6.66 -15.71 8.87
CA GLU A 184 -7.56 -15.68 10.02
C GLU A 184 -7.62 -14.31 10.70
N LEU A 185 -6.66 -13.41 10.41
CA LEU A 185 -6.73 -12.02 10.85
C LEU A 185 -7.73 -11.23 10.02
N THR A 186 -8.57 -10.45 10.70
CA THR A 186 -9.40 -9.46 10.02
C THR A 186 -8.58 -8.21 9.70
N ILE A 187 -9.08 -7.37 8.80
CA ILE A 187 -8.46 -6.07 8.52
C ILE A 187 -8.41 -5.20 9.77
N ASP A 188 -9.42 -5.27 10.65
CA ASP A 188 -9.42 -4.52 11.91
C ASP A 188 -8.33 -4.99 12.86
N ASP A 189 -7.99 -6.29 12.87
CA ASP A 189 -6.91 -6.83 13.70
C ASP A 189 -5.54 -6.37 13.17
N CYS A 190 -5.36 -6.41 11.84
CA CYS A 190 -4.17 -5.86 11.21
C CYS A 190 -4.05 -4.34 11.48
N LEU A 191 -5.12 -3.58 11.31
CA LEU A 191 -5.12 -2.13 11.55
C LEU A 191 -4.78 -1.84 13.02
N TRP A 192 -5.41 -2.54 13.96
CA TRP A 192 -5.13 -2.39 15.39
C TRP A 192 -3.65 -2.61 15.69
N PHE A 193 -3.04 -3.67 15.16
CA PHE A 193 -1.61 -3.96 15.37
C PHE A 193 -0.72 -2.87 14.77
N LEU A 194 -0.97 -2.49 13.52
CA LEU A 194 -0.20 -1.45 12.84
C LEU A 194 -0.36 -0.07 13.51
N GLU A 195 -1.48 0.20 14.18
CA GLU A 195 -1.63 1.39 15.01
C GLU A 195 -0.78 1.33 16.28
N GLN A 196 -0.63 0.16 16.91
CA GLN A 196 0.30 0.02 18.04
C GLN A 196 1.75 0.23 17.60
N VAL A 197 2.15 -0.38 16.48
CA VAL A 197 3.48 -0.18 15.87
C VAL A 197 3.77 1.30 15.62
N ARG A 198 2.78 2.05 15.11
CA ARG A 198 2.89 3.51 14.90
C ARG A 198 2.99 4.30 16.20
N LYS A 199 2.24 3.92 17.24
CA LYS A 199 2.29 4.59 18.56
C LYS A 199 3.65 4.45 19.23
N GLU A 200 4.27 3.29 19.09
CA GLU A 200 5.63 3.01 19.59
C GLU A 200 6.73 3.52 18.65
N GLU A 201 6.37 4.29 17.61
CA GLU A 201 7.28 4.82 16.58
C GLU A 201 8.22 3.76 15.97
N THR A 202 7.76 2.51 15.94
CA THR A 202 8.54 1.38 15.44
C THR A 202 8.36 1.26 13.93
N ALA A 203 9.47 1.23 13.20
CA ALA A 203 9.42 0.99 11.76
C ALA A 203 9.33 -0.53 11.47
N LEU A 204 8.47 -0.90 10.53
CA LEU A 204 8.12 -2.28 10.20
C LEU A 204 8.19 -2.48 8.69
N VAL A 205 8.80 -3.57 8.24
CA VAL A 205 8.66 -4.07 6.86
C VAL A 205 7.94 -5.42 6.88
N ILE A 206 6.86 -5.51 6.11
CA ILE A 206 6.06 -6.72 5.94
C ILE A 206 6.40 -7.33 4.59
N ASP A 207 6.86 -8.57 4.58
CA ASP A 207 7.16 -9.32 3.37
C ASP A 207 5.96 -10.16 2.95
N ILE A 208 5.20 -9.64 1.99
CA ILE A 208 3.84 -10.05 1.67
C ILE A 208 3.85 -11.09 0.56
N GLY A 209 3.48 -12.33 0.91
CA GLY A 209 3.17 -13.39 -0.05
C GLY A 209 1.69 -13.38 -0.43
N THR A 210 1.40 -13.54 -1.73
CA THR A 210 0.02 -13.53 -2.29
C THR A 210 -0.95 -14.46 -1.56
N ALA A 211 -0.50 -15.63 -1.13
CA ALA A 211 -1.34 -16.61 -0.44
C ALA A 211 -1.65 -16.25 1.03
N CYS A 212 -0.96 -15.28 1.60
CA CYS A 212 -1.08 -14.88 3.01
C CYS A 212 -1.94 -13.63 3.19
N VAL A 213 -2.18 -12.85 2.13
CA VAL A 213 -2.97 -11.61 2.17
C VAL A 213 -4.40 -11.91 2.67
N PRO A 214 -4.83 -11.33 3.81
CA PRO A 214 -6.16 -11.61 4.35
C PRO A 214 -7.28 -11.03 3.47
N SER A 215 -7.05 -9.82 2.94
CA SER A 215 -7.93 -9.11 2.01
C SER A 215 -7.12 -8.05 1.24
N LEU A 216 -7.60 -7.62 0.07
CA LEU A 216 -6.97 -6.53 -0.70
C LEU A 216 -6.89 -5.22 0.08
N GLU A 217 -7.82 -5.00 1.02
CA GLU A 217 -7.81 -3.87 1.96
C GLU A 217 -6.55 -3.79 2.81
N PHE A 218 -5.85 -4.92 3.00
CA PHE A 218 -4.58 -4.96 3.73
C PHE A 218 -3.54 -4.03 3.10
N PHE A 219 -3.53 -3.87 1.78
CA PHE A 219 -2.62 -2.95 1.11
C PHE A 219 -2.92 -1.49 1.46
N ARG A 220 -4.18 -1.14 1.77
CA ARG A 220 -4.60 0.25 2.06
C ARG A 220 -4.22 0.71 3.45
N ILE A 221 -3.91 -0.19 4.38
CA ILE A 221 -3.57 0.17 5.77
C ILE A 221 -2.06 0.35 6.01
N LEU A 222 -1.25 0.09 4.99
CA LEU A 222 0.21 0.32 4.99
C LEU A 222 0.53 1.78 4.64
N ASP A 223 1.75 2.24 4.92
CA ASP A 223 2.18 3.61 4.58
C ASP A 223 2.88 3.67 3.22
N LYS A 224 3.65 2.64 2.89
CA LYS A 224 4.37 2.53 1.61
C LYS A 224 4.44 1.09 1.14
N ILE A 225 4.19 0.83 -0.13
CA ILE A 225 4.40 -0.50 -0.72
C ILE A 225 5.46 -0.44 -1.82
N TYR A 226 6.50 -1.24 -1.67
CA TYR A 226 7.47 -1.50 -2.73
C TYR A 226 7.12 -2.77 -3.48
N LEU A 227 7.13 -2.67 -4.81
CA LEU A 227 6.85 -3.74 -5.75
C LEU A 227 8.14 -4.09 -6.51
N PRO A 228 9.06 -4.89 -5.92
CA PRO A 228 10.28 -5.31 -6.60
C PRO A 228 9.94 -6.21 -7.80
N VAL A 229 10.33 -5.75 -8.99
CA VAL A 229 10.08 -6.44 -10.27
C VAL A 229 11.26 -6.25 -11.21
N THR A 230 11.49 -7.20 -12.10
CA THR A 230 12.47 -7.08 -13.18
C THR A 230 11.82 -6.48 -14.44
N GLU A 231 12.64 -5.92 -15.34
CA GLU A 231 12.14 -5.43 -16.63
C GLU A 231 11.45 -6.50 -17.48
N GLN A 232 11.87 -7.77 -17.33
CA GLN A 232 11.27 -8.89 -18.05
C GLN A 232 9.89 -9.23 -17.48
N GLU A 233 9.77 -9.27 -16.16
CA GLU A 233 8.50 -9.51 -15.46
C GLU A 233 7.44 -8.48 -15.83
N MET A 234 7.80 -7.20 -15.90
CA MET A 234 6.88 -6.11 -16.28
C MET A 234 6.28 -6.26 -17.68
N LYS A 235 6.91 -7.05 -18.57
CA LYS A 235 6.45 -7.28 -19.95
C LYS A 235 5.57 -8.51 -20.10
N THR A 236 5.25 -9.19 -19.01
CA THR A 236 4.45 -10.42 -19.02
C THR A 236 2.95 -10.14 -18.91
N ASP A 237 2.14 -11.05 -19.44
CA ASP A 237 0.68 -11.01 -19.28
C ASP A 237 0.26 -11.17 -17.81
N LEU A 238 1.07 -11.85 -16.99
CA LEU A 238 0.83 -11.95 -15.55
C LEU A 238 0.88 -10.57 -14.89
N TYR A 239 1.86 -9.74 -15.25
CA TYR A 239 1.95 -8.37 -14.74
C TYR A 239 0.78 -7.51 -15.21
N ALA A 240 0.42 -7.61 -16.49
CA ALA A 240 -0.72 -6.89 -17.03
C ALA A 240 -2.03 -7.28 -16.32
N GLY A 241 -2.22 -8.58 -16.05
CA GLY A 241 -3.34 -9.11 -15.27
C GLY A 241 -3.37 -8.60 -13.83
N PHE A 242 -2.22 -8.60 -13.16
CA PHE A 242 -2.05 -8.02 -11.82
C PHE A 242 -2.46 -6.54 -11.79
N LEU A 243 -1.89 -5.71 -12.67
CA LEU A 243 -2.22 -4.28 -12.73
C LEU A 243 -3.70 -4.04 -12.99
N LYS A 244 -4.29 -4.81 -13.91
CA LYS A 244 -5.73 -4.74 -14.20
C LYS A 244 -6.57 -5.04 -12.95
N GLN A 245 -6.20 -6.06 -12.18
CA GLN A 245 -6.90 -6.41 -10.95
C GLN A 245 -6.75 -5.31 -9.88
N MET A 246 -5.53 -4.84 -9.62
CA MET A 246 -5.28 -3.82 -8.61
C MET A 246 -5.99 -2.49 -8.92
N ARG A 247 -6.05 -2.10 -10.20
CA ARG A 247 -6.80 -0.91 -10.63
C ARG A 247 -8.31 -1.09 -10.45
N ARG A 248 -8.84 -2.24 -10.88
CA ARG A 248 -10.27 -2.57 -10.74
C ARG A 248 -10.75 -2.43 -9.30
N TYR A 249 -9.95 -2.89 -8.33
CA TYR A 249 -10.27 -2.81 -6.91
C TYR A 249 -9.75 -1.53 -6.23
N GLY A 250 -9.23 -0.55 -6.98
CA GLY A 250 -8.82 0.75 -6.42
C GLY A 250 -7.56 0.68 -5.54
N ILE A 251 -6.83 -0.42 -5.58
CA ILE A 251 -5.63 -0.61 -4.76
C ILE A 251 -4.39 0.00 -5.43
N TRP A 252 -4.37 0.02 -6.77
CA TRP A 252 -3.25 0.62 -7.50
C TRP A 252 -3.12 2.10 -7.14
N GLY A 253 -2.00 2.49 -6.54
CA GLY A 253 -1.73 3.86 -6.10
C GLY A 253 -2.15 4.21 -4.67
N CYS A 254 -2.81 3.29 -3.95
CA CYS A 254 -2.92 3.38 -2.50
C CYS A 254 -1.56 3.11 -1.84
N SER A 255 -1.36 3.68 -0.65
CA SER A 255 -0.18 3.47 0.21
C SER A 255 1.13 3.69 -0.56
N GLY A 256 1.13 4.69 -1.44
CA GLY A 256 2.26 5.03 -2.30
C GLY A 256 2.86 3.85 -3.09
N MET A 257 2.06 2.84 -3.48
CA MET A 257 2.54 1.63 -4.16
C MET A 257 3.43 1.99 -5.36
N GLU A 258 4.68 1.49 -5.35
CA GLU A 258 5.72 1.88 -6.29
C GLU A 258 6.52 0.67 -6.80
N GLU A 259 6.61 0.56 -8.12
CA GLU A 259 7.51 -0.39 -8.77
C GLU A 259 8.96 -0.05 -8.47
N VAL A 260 9.72 -1.05 -8.01
CA VAL A 260 11.17 -0.95 -7.86
C VAL A 260 11.81 -1.89 -8.88
N VAL A 261 12.26 -1.31 -9.99
CA VAL A 261 12.81 -2.10 -11.10
C VAL A 261 14.21 -2.60 -10.76
N ILE A 262 14.38 -3.93 -10.72
CA ILE A 262 15.65 -4.61 -10.51
C ILE A 262 16.28 -4.88 -11.87
N CYS A 263 17.33 -4.12 -12.18
CA CYS A 263 18.08 -4.28 -13.42
C CYS A 263 18.99 -5.52 -13.36
N ARG A 264 19.25 -6.18 -14.50
CA ARG A 264 20.06 -7.42 -14.58
C ARG A 264 21.47 -7.32 -13.97
N ASN A 265 22.04 -6.11 -13.91
CA ASN A 265 23.38 -5.86 -13.41
C ASN A 265 23.40 -5.20 -12.02
N GLU A 266 22.25 -5.01 -11.39
CA GLU A 266 22.14 -4.46 -10.04
C GLU A 266 21.89 -5.58 -9.02
N THR A 267 22.58 -5.51 -7.90
CA THR A 267 22.30 -6.31 -6.72
C THR A 267 21.14 -5.70 -5.93
N ILE A 268 20.41 -6.53 -5.18
CA ILE A 268 19.34 -6.04 -4.28
C ILE A 268 19.89 -5.00 -3.28
N LYS A 269 21.14 -5.19 -2.81
CA LYS A 269 21.86 -4.23 -1.96
C LYS A 269 21.95 -2.84 -2.59
N GLU A 270 22.32 -2.75 -3.86
CA GLU A 270 22.40 -1.49 -4.60
C GLU A 270 21.01 -0.87 -4.82
N VAL A 271 20.02 -1.70 -5.14
CA VAL A 271 18.63 -1.26 -5.34
C VAL A 271 18.01 -0.69 -4.07
N VAL A 272 18.26 -1.29 -2.91
CA VAL A 272 17.74 -0.77 -1.63
C VAL A 272 18.49 0.49 -1.20
N SER A 273 19.79 0.60 -1.50
CA SER A 273 20.61 1.77 -1.13
C SER A 273 20.16 3.09 -1.76
N ARG A 274 19.48 3.03 -2.91
CA ARG A 274 18.94 4.21 -3.62
C ARG A 274 17.54 4.62 -3.14
N LEU A 275 16.90 3.86 -2.25
CA LEU A 275 15.54 4.12 -1.78
C LEU A 275 15.49 5.14 -0.66
#